data_AF-A0A4P2QIB1-F1
#
_entry.id   AF-A0A4P2QIB1-F1
#
_cell.length_a   1.000
_cell.length_b   1.000
_cell.length_c   1.000
_cell.angle_alpha   90.00
_cell.angle_beta   90.00
_cell.angle_gamma   90.00
#
_symmetry.space_group_name_H-M   'P 1'
#
loop_
_entity.id
_entity.type
_entity.pdbx_description
1 polymer ?
#
loop_
_entity_poly.entity_id
_entity_poly.type
_entity_poly.pdbx_seq_one_letter_code
_entity_poly.pdbx_strand_id
1 'polypeptide(L)'
;MTAHGFLLFDTAIGRCGIAWGARGVALLQLPEGREEGTRARLLQRMPGALEAPPPPDVQRAIDGIAALLRGEASDLSGVALDMERVPPFHRRVYEVARTIPPGATLTYGDIAARLGSIGSARAVGQALGRNPFAILVPCHRVLAAGGKVGGFSADGGVTTKLRLLEIERARPAGAPRADGGAAGAPRADGGGAFGFDPAAAVERLRASDAALGRLIDRVGPFGMRLDRTSSLFLALAESIVYQQLTGKAAATIFARARALFPRAHESFTPEQLLRASDEELRAAGLSRAKLLSLRDLARRTQDGELPTLAEVHGMEDEAIVERLTQVRGIGRWTAEMLLMFRLGRPDVLPVDDYGIRKGFAIAFKQRELPGRKDLERRGARWRPYRTVASWYLWRAVDLARGDGPRAPAADGAPRDRA
;
A
#
# COMPACT_ATOMS: atom_id res chain seq x y z
N MET A 1 36.84 -9.08 13.88
CA MET A 1 35.48 -9.15 13.31
C MET A 1 34.94 -10.53 13.61
N THR A 2 33.83 -10.65 14.33
CA THR A 2 33.15 -11.95 14.50
C THR A 2 32.68 -12.41 13.12
N ALA A 3 33.12 -13.61 12.69
CA ALA A 3 32.64 -14.21 11.46
C ALA A 3 31.15 -14.53 11.64
N HIS A 4 30.31 -14.03 10.74
CA HIS A 4 28.88 -14.33 10.74
C HIS A 4 28.57 -15.32 9.63
N GLY A 5 27.75 -16.33 9.92
CA GLY A 5 27.15 -17.18 8.91
C GLY A 5 25.88 -16.54 8.36
N PHE A 6 25.53 -16.81 7.10
CA PHE A 6 24.20 -16.50 6.59
C PHE A 6 23.66 -17.59 5.67
N LEU A 7 22.33 -17.62 5.50
CA LEU A 7 21.64 -18.47 4.53
C LEU A 7 20.42 -17.73 3.97
N LEU A 8 20.09 -17.98 2.70
CA LEU A 8 18.81 -17.62 2.10
C LEU A 8 17.87 -18.83 2.06
N PHE A 9 16.65 -18.67 2.52
CA PHE A 9 15.67 -19.74 2.67
C PHE A 9 14.28 -19.33 2.19
N ASP A 10 13.50 -20.32 1.75
CA ASP A 10 12.18 -20.09 1.15
C ASP A 10 11.09 -19.86 2.20
N THR A 11 10.18 -18.94 1.89
CA THR A 11 8.98 -18.67 2.68
C THR A 11 7.80 -18.34 1.77
N ALA A 12 6.57 -18.35 2.30
CA ALA A 12 5.37 -18.02 1.51
C ALA A 12 5.31 -16.58 0.97
N ILE A 13 6.20 -15.70 1.45
CA ILE A 13 6.29 -14.31 0.99
C ILE A 13 7.52 -14.03 0.12
N GLY A 14 8.30 -15.07 -0.22
CA GLY A 14 9.53 -14.99 -1.01
C GLY A 14 10.75 -15.50 -0.25
N ARG A 15 11.94 -15.36 -0.85
CA ARG A 15 13.19 -15.85 -0.27
C ARG A 15 13.75 -14.86 0.76
N CYS A 16 13.72 -15.25 2.02
CA CYS A 16 14.25 -14.50 3.17
C CYS A 16 15.74 -14.79 3.35
N GLY A 17 16.45 -13.92 4.05
CA GLY A 17 17.82 -14.17 4.50
C GLY A 17 17.94 -14.08 6.01
N ILE A 18 18.72 -14.97 6.61
CA ILE A 18 19.06 -14.92 8.04
C ILE A 18 20.57 -14.93 8.20
N ALA A 19 21.09 -14.11 9.10
CA ALA A 19 22.50 -14.11 9.48
C ALA A 19 22.65 -14.27 10.99
N TRP A 20 23.69 -14.99 11.41
CA TRP A 20 23.94 -15.34 12.81
C TRP A 20 25.42 -15.22 13.17
N GLY A 21 25.68 -15.03 14.46
CA GLY A 21 27.01 -15.11 15.07
C GLY A 21 27.00 -16.03 16.27
N ALA A 22 28.07 -16.02 17.08
CA ALA A 22 28.19 -16.90 18.25
C ALA A 22 27.12 -16.67 19.34
N ARG A 23 26.42 -15.53 19.32
CA ARG A 23 25.39 -15.15 20.31
C ARG A 23 23.96 -15.34 19.83
N GLY A 24 23.76 -15.86 18.62
CA GLY A 24 22.45 -16.08 18.00
C GLY A 24 22.22 -15.28 16.71
N VAL A 25 20.96 -15.07 16.36
CA VAL A 25 20.54 -14.39 15.13
C VAL A 25 20.91 -12.92 15.20
N ALA A 26 21.73 -12.45 14.25
CA ALA A 26 22.18 -11.08 14.13
C ALA A 26 21.33 -10.25 13.16
N LEU A 27 20.68 -10.90 12.19
CA LEU A 27 19.85 -10.24 11.18
C LEU A 27 18.78 -11.19 10.62
N LEU A 28 17.56 -10.70 10.44
CA LEU A 28 16.59 -11.25 9.50
C LEU A 28 16.24 -10.23 8.41
N GLN A 29 16.43 -10.63 7.16
CA GLN A 29 16.14 -9.88 5.96
C GLN A 29 14.90 -10.48 5.27
N LEU A 30 13.84 -9.68 5.16
CA LEU A 30 12.66 -10.04 4.38
C LEU A 30 12.97 -10.03 2.87
N PRO A 31 12.15 -10.70 2.05
CA PRO A 31 12.43 -10.84 0.63
C PRO A 31 12.43 -9.48 -0.07
N GLU A 32 13.39 -9.30 -0.96
CA GLU A 32 13.35 -8.27 -1.99
C GLU A 32 12.72 -8.85 -3.26
N GLY A 33 12.46 -8.03 -4.27
CA GLY A 33 11.82 -8.48 -5.52
C GLY A 33 12.54 -9.62 -6.29
N ARG A 34 13.82 -9.91 -5.98
CA ARG A 34 14.58 -11.08 -6.44
C ARG A 34 15.54 -11.56 -5.36
N GLU A 35 15.96 -12.82 -5.44
CA GLU A 35 16.91 -13.43 -4.51
C GLU A 35 18.24 -12.67 -4.42
N GLU A 36 18.79 -12.23 -5.55
CA GLU A 36 20.04 -11.46 -5.57
C GLU A 36 19.88 -10.13 -4.81
N GLY A 37 18.67 -9.56 -4.83
CA GLY A 37 18.32 -8.39 -4.04
C GLY A 37 18.34 -8.68 -2.54
N THR A 38 17.71 -9.77 -2.10
CA THR A 38 17.73 -10.22 -0.70
C THR A 38 19.17 -10.46 -0.24
N ARG A 39 19.96 -11.16 -1.05
CA ARG A 39 21.39 -11.42 -0.79
C ARG A 39 22.19 -10.13 -0.64
N ALA A 40 22.08 -9.22 -1.61
CA ALA A 40 22.81 -7.97 -1.62
C ALA A 40 22.44 -7.10 -0.40
N ARG A 41 21.15 -7.03 -0.06
CA ARG A 41 20.68 -6.27 1.10
C ARG A 41 21.17 -6.86 2.43
N LEU A 42 21.20 -8.19 2.54
CA LEU A 42 21.75 -8.89 3.70
C LEU A 42 23.24 -8.56 3.86
N LEU A 43 24.04 -8.70 2.80
CA LEU A 43 25.48 -8.44 2.82
C LEU A 43 25.83 -6.96 3.02
N GLN A 44 24.97 -6.04 2.55
CA GLN A 44 25.13 -4.61 2.85
C GLN A 44 25.00 -4.32 4.36
N ARG A 45 24.12 -5.04 5.05
CA ARG A 45 23.86 -4.87 6.49
C ARG A 45 24.81 -5.67 7.37
N MET A 46 25.30 -6.79 6.83
CA MET A 46 26.29 -7.67 7.46
C MET A 46 27.49 -7.89 6.53
N PRO A 47 28.35 -6.87 6.36
CA PRO A 47 29.55 -7.02 5.54
C PRO A 47 30.46 -8.13 6.09
N GLY A 48 30.92 -9.01 5.20
CA GLY A 48 31.80 -10.13 5.57
C GLY A 48 31.10 -11.36 6.16
N ALA A 49 29.77 -11.41 6.15
CA ALA A 49 29.06 -12.67 6.42
C ALA A 49 29.34 -13.69 5.30
N LEU A 50 29.57 -14.95 5.68
CA LEU A 50 29.85 -16.04 4.76
C LEU A 50 28.65 -17.00 4.71
N GLU A 51 28.32 -17.46 3.51
CA GLU A 51 27.24 -18.42 3.35
C GLU A 51 27.65 -19.76 3.98
N ALA A 52 26.81 -20.30 4.85
CA ALA A 52 27.12 -21.53 5.60
C ALA A 52 25.82 -22.26 5.99
N PRO A 53 25.87 -23.56 6.25
CA PRO A 53 24.75 -24.26 6.88
C PRO A 53 24.42 -23.66 8.26
N PRO A 54 23.14 -23.45 8.60
CA PRO A 54 22.75 -22.90 9.88
C PRO A 54 23.01 -23.90 11.01
N PRO A 55 23.49 -23.44 12.19
CA PRO A 55 23.53 -24.29 13.38
C PRO A 55 22.10 -24.66 13.83
N PRO A 56 21.93 -25.72 14.66
CA PRO A 56 20.61 -26.28 14.96
C PRO A 56 19.59 -25.29 15.54
N ASP A 57 20.04 -24.31 16.32
CA ASP A 57 19.21 -23.24 16.88
C ASP A 57 18.70 -22.25 15.83
N VAL A 58 19.57 -21.89 14.87
CA VAL A 58 19.19 -21.05 13.72
C VAL A 58 18.29 -21.81 12.76
N GLN A 59 18.52 -23.11 12.54
CA GLN A 59 17.63 -23.94 11.73
C GLN A 59 16.21 -23.98 12.31
N ARG A 60 16.07 -24.17 13.63
CA ARG A 60 14.76 -24.08 14.31
C ARG A 60 14.09 -22.72 14.12
N ALA A 61 14.87 -21.62 14.12
CA ALA A 61 14.34 -20.30 13.84
C ALA A 61 13.84 -20.17 12.39
N ILE A 62 14.59 -20.70 11.42
CA ILE A 62 14.20 -20.75 10.00
C ILE A 62 12.87 -21.49 9.84
N ASP A 63 12.76 -22.69 10.42
CA ASP A 63 11.57 -23.53 10.31
C ASP A 63 10.34 -22.83 10.91
N GLY A 64 10.51 -22.23 12.10
CA GLY A 64 9.44 -21.48 12.76
C GLY A 64 9.02 -20.22 12.00
N ILE A 65 9.97 -19.48 11.41
CA ILE A 65 9.67 -18.33 10.54
C ILE A 65 8.89 -18.78 9.31
N ALA A 66 9.33 -19.86 8.66
CA ALA A 66 8.67 -20.38 7.47
C ALA A 66 7.23 -20.87 7.78
N ALA A 67 7.04 -21.56 8.91
CA ALA A 67 5.72 -21.97 9.42
C ALA A 67 4.82 -20.76 9.68
N LEU A 68 5.31 -19.77 10.44
CA LEU A 68 4.55 -18.56 10.73
C LEU A 68 4.13 -17.82 9.45
N LEU A 69 5.01 -17.74 8.46
CA LEU A 69 4.73 -17.06 7.19
C LEU A 69 3.75 -17.84 6.29
N ARG A 70 3.53 -19.14 6.53
CA ARG A 70 2.43 -19.92 5.94
C ARG A 70 1.10 -19.76 6.69
N GLY A 71 1.09 -19.03 7.81
CA GLY A 71 -0.08 -18.85 8.67
C GLY A 71 -0.23 -19.95 9.73
N GLU A 72 0.80 -20.77 9.94
CA GLU A 72 0.83 -21.78 11.00
C GLU A 72 1.20 -21.12 12.35
N ALA A 73 0.73 -21.71 13.46
CA ALA A 73 1.13 -21.26 14.78
C ALA A 73 2.59 -21.66 15.06
N SER A 74 3.46 -20.68 15.28
CA SER A 74 4.84 -20.89 15.69
C SER A 74 5.26 -19.87 16.75
N ASP A 75 5.85 -20.36 17.84
CA ASP A 75 6.45 -19.50 18.86
C ASP A 75 7.92 -19.23 18.53
N LEU A 76 8.27 -17.94 18.43
CA LEU A 76 9.62 -17.45 18.12
C LEU A 76 10.25 -16.70 19.32
N SER A 77 9.58 -16.68 20.47
CA SER A 77 10.02 -15.98 21.68
C SER A 77 11.32 -16.56 22.26
N GLY A 78 11.59 -17.84 22.03
CA GLY A 78 12.81 -18.54 22.48
C GLY A 78 14.05 -18.34 21.60
N VAL A 79 13.94 -17.69 20.43
CA VAL A 79 15.09 -17.50 19.53
C VAL A 79 16.09 -16.52 20.16
N ALA A 80 17.37 -16.91 20.23
CA ALA A 80 18.44 -16.05 20.70
C ALA A 80 18.77 -14.97 19.66
N LEU A 81 18.76 -13.70 20.08
CA LEU A 81 19.06 -12.54 19.23
C LEU A 81 20.38 -11.90 19.67
N ASP A 82 21.30 -11.65 18.74
CA ASP A 82 22.53 -10.92 19.02
C ASP A 82 22.23 -9.41 19.15
N MET A 83 21.93 -8.99 20.37
CA MET A 83 21.60 -7.60 20.68
C MET A 83 22.82 -6.72 20.99
N GLU A 84 24.07 -7.21 20.88
CA GLU A 84 25.27 -6.46 21.33
C GLU A 84 25.33 -5.04 20.74
N ARG A 85 25.03 -4.90 19.45
CA ARG A 85 25.06 -3.61 18.72
C ARG A 85 23.75 -2.82 18.78
N VAL A 86 22.74 -3.33 19.50
CA VAL A 86 21.43 -2.68 19.66
C VAL A 86 21.49 -1.72 20.85
N PRO A 87 21.12 -0.44 20.69
CA PRO A 87 21.08 0.52 21.79
C PRO A 87 20.17 0.05 22.95
N PRO A 88 20.49 0.34 24.23
CA PRO A 88 19.74 -0.17 25.37
C PRO A 88 18.23 0.10 25.33
N PHE A 89 17.83 1.29 24.89
CA PHE A 89 16.40 1.62 24.74
C PHE A 89 15.70 0.74 23.69
N HIS A 90 16.38 0.46 22.57
CA HIS A 90 15.82 -0.39 21.51
C HIS A 90 15.68 -1.84 21.98
N ARG A 91 16.63 -2.34 22.77
CA ARG A 91 16.54 -3.70 23.36
C ARG A 91 15.25 -3.88 24.16
N ARG A 92 14.95 -2.93 25.05
CA ARG A 92 13.70 -2.94 25.83
C ARG A 92 12.44 -2.86 24.95
N VAL A 93 12.46 -2.02 23.90
CA VAL A 93 11.37 -1.95 22.92
C VAL A 93 11.17 -3.30 22.22
N TYR A 94 12.26 -3.97 21.83
CA TYR A 94 12.22 -5.26 21.16
C TYR A 94 11.71 -6.35 22.08
N GLU A 95 12.16 -6.39 23.34
CA GLU A 95 11.65 -7.31 24.37
C GLU A 95 10.12 -7.18 24.52
N VAL A 96 9.60 -5.96 24.64
CA VAL A 96 8.14 -5.75 24.70
C VAL A 96 7.45 -6.19 23.42
N ALA A 97 8.00 -5.85 22.23
CA ALA A 97 7.41 -6.27 20.96
C ALA A 97 7.35 -7.79 20.79
N ARG A 98 8.34 -8.53 21.32
CA ARG A 98 8.36 -10.01 21.29
C ARG A 98 7.27 -10.65 22.15
N THR A 99 6.68 -9.91 23.09
CA THR A 99 5.53 -10.40 23.88
C THR A 99 4.21 -10.38 23.11
N ILE A 100 4.16 -9.77 21.92
CA ILE A 100 2.93 -9.66 21.13
C ILE A 100 2.75 -10.97 20.35
N PRO A 101 1.77 -11.83 20.67
CA PRO A 101 1.59 -13.10 19.97
C PRO A 101 1.09 -12.89 18.52
N PRO A 102 1.28 -13.87 17.63
CA PRO A 102 0.61 -13.87 16.33
C PRO A 102 -0.90 -13.64 16.49
N GLY A 103 -1.49 -12.83 15.60
CA GLY A 103 -2.92 -12.50 15.65
C GLY A 103 -3.29 -11.33 16.59
N ALA A 104 -2.36 -10.87 17.43
CA ALA A 104 -2.55 -9.72 18.30
C ALA A 104 -1.75 -8.50 17.81
N THR A 105 -2.20 -7.31 18.22
CA THR A 105 -1.51 -6.05 17.94
C THR A 105 -1.43 -5.19 19.19
N LEU A 106 -0.42 -4.33 19.25
CA LEU A 106 -0.30 -3.23 20.22
C LEU A 106 -0.04 -1.92 19.48
N THR A 107 -0.33 -0.79 20.09
CA THR A 107 0.08 0.50 19.55
C THR A 107 1.49 0.90 20.01
N TYR A 108 2.12 1.85 19.31
CA TYR A 108 3.36 2.48 19.80
C TYR A 108 3.17 3.11 21.19
N GLY A 109 1.97 3.60 21.49
CA GLY A 109 1.61 4.14 22.80
C GLY A 109 1.57 3.05 23.88
N ASP A 110 1.01 1.88 23.57
CA ASP A 110 0.95 0.75 24.51
C ASP A 110 2.34 0.25 24.87
N ILE A 111 3.25 0.15 23.89
CA ILE A 111 4.65 -0.22 24.14
C ILE A 111 5.34 0.86 24.99
N ALA A 112 5.13 2.14 24.67
CA ALA A 112 5.70 3.24 25.45
C ALA A 112 5.21 3.22 26.91
N ALA A 113 3.94 2.92 27.14
CA ALA A 113 3.35 2.77 28.47
C ALA A 113 3.97 1.59 29.24
N ARG A 114 4.13 0.43 28.59
CA ARG A 114 4.79 -0.75 29.20
C ARG A 114 6.26 -0.52 29.56
N LEU A 115 6.93 0.41 28.88
CA LEU A 115 8.29 0.83 29.18
C LEU A 115 8.38 1.92 30.27
N GLY A 116 7.26 2.30 30.89
CA GLY A 116 7.20 3.39 31.88
C GLY A 116 7.52 4.76 31.27
N SER A 117 7.42 4.91 29.95
CA SER A 117 7.82 6.10 29.19
C SER A 117 6.65 6.67 28.39
N ILE A 118 5.52 6.95 29.07
CA ILE A 118 4.29 7.47 28.45
C ILE A 118 4.60 8.72 27.60
N GLY A 119 4.00 8.80 26.41
CA GLY A 119 4.27 9.88 25.44
C GLY A 119 5.46 9.63 24.51
N SER A 120 6.27 8.59 24.74
CA SER A 120 7.45 8.25 23.91
C SER A 120 7.15 7.40 22.67
N ALA A 121 5.90 7.39 22.19
CA ALA A 121 5.47 6.58 21.04
C ALA A 121 6.31 6.83 19.77
N ARG A 122 6.76 8.07 19.55
CA ARG A 122 7.66 8.42 18.44
C ARG A 122 9.03 7.74 18.57
N ALA A 123 9.60 7.68 19.78
CA ALA A 123 10.88 7.02 20.04
C ALA A 123 10.77 5.49 19.86
N VAL A 124 9.65 4.90 20.30
CA VAL A 124 9.35 3.48 20.04
C VAL A 124 9.27 3.21 18.53
N GLY A 125 8.60 4.08 17.77
CA GLY A 125 8.55 3.97 16.31
C GLY A 125 9.92 4.03 15.64
N GLN A 126 10.81 4.92 16.10
CA GLN A 126 12.19 5.00 15.61
C GLN A 126 13.01 3.75 15.95
N ALA A 127 12.85 3.20 17.15
CA ALA A 127 13.51 1.97 17.57
C ALA A 127 13.09 0.78 16.70
N LEU A 128 11.78 0.60 16.48
CA LEU A 128 11.21 -0.45 15.63
C LEU A 128 11.57 -0.26 14.14
N GLY A 129 11.70 0.99 13.70
CA GLY A 129 12.16 1.31 12.35
C GLY A 129 13.59 0.85 12.05
N ARG A 130 14.42 0.68 13.09
CA ARG A 130 15.80 0.19 13.02
C ARG A 130 15.94 -1.30 13.38
N ASN A 131 14.83 -2.02 13.51
CA ASN A 131 14.82 -3.43 13.90
C ASN A 131 15.58 -4.31 12.88
N PRO A 132 16.67 -5.00 13.27
CA PRO A 132 17.38 -5.92 12.40
C PRO A 132 16.76 -7.33 12.38
N PHE A 133 15.84 -7.63 13.29
CA PHE A 133 15.26 -8.95 13.47
C PHE A 133 13.79 -8.94 13.05
N ALA A 134 13.48 -8.59 11.80
CA ALA A 134 12.09 -8.64 11.32
C ALA A 134 11.47 -10.02 11.64
N ILE A 135 10.15 -10.10 11.87
CA ILE A 135 9.42 -11.32 12.30
C ILE A 135 9.77 -11.81 13.72
N LEU A 136 11.05 -12.00 14.04
CA LEU A 136 11.53 -12.42 15.37
C LEU A 136 11.27 -11.35 16.43
N VAL A 137 11.43 -10.08 16.04
CA VAL A 137 10.87 -8.90 16.71
C VAL A 137 9.74 -8.40 15.81
N PRO A 138 8.46 -8.67 16.16
CA PRO A 138 7.34 -8.54 15.24
C PRO A 138 6.85 -7.09 15.14
N CYS A 139 7.68 -6.20 14.59
CA CYS A 139 7.35 -4.78 14.43
C CYS A 139 6.16 -4.51 13.48
N HIS A 140 5.73 -5.52 12.69
CA HIS A 140 4.49 -5.48 11.92
C HIS A 140 3.23 -5.55 12.80
N ARG A 141 3.31 -6.16 13.99
CA ARG A 141 2.21 -6.21 14.98
C ARG A 141 2.02 -4.90 15.77
N VAL A 142 2.90 -3.92 15.56
CA VAL A 142 2.84 -2.63 16.26
C VAL A 142 2.19 -1.56 15.38
N LEU A 143 1.07 -1.02 15.82
CA LEU A 143 0.24 -0.08 15.07
C LEU A 143 0.32 1.35 15.64
N ALA A 144 -0.15 2.33 14.88
CA ALA A 144 -0.43 3.66 15.40
C ALA A 144 -1.72 3.67 16.22
N ALA A 145 -1.94 4.75 16.98
CA ALA A 145 -3.14 4.92 17.80
C ALA A 145 -4.42 4.73 16.96
N GLY A 146 -5.43 4.10 17.57
CA GLY A 146 -6.70 3.77 16.91
C GLY A 146 -6.59 2.64 15.88
N GLY A 147 -5.62 1.73 16.01
CA GLY A 147 -5.48 0.57 15.12
C GLY A 147 -4.98 0.92 13.70
N LYS A 148 -4.50 2.14 13.48
CA LYS A 148 -4.00 2.61 12.18
C LYS A 148 -2.66 1.96 11.85
N VAL A 149 -2.42 1.59 10.60
CA VAL A 149 -1.14 1.00 10.21
C VAL A 149 -0.07 2.10 10.14
N GLY A 150 0.95 2.02 11.00
CA GLY A 150 2.12 2.88 10.92
C GLY A 150 3.12 2.43 9.85
N GLY A 151 4.23 3.16 9.69
CA GLY A 151 5.30 2.80 8.74
C GLY A 151 5.92 1.42 9.00
N PHE A 152 6.63 0.92 7.99
CA PHE A 152 7.37 -0.36 8.04
C PHE A 152 8.62 -0.28 7.17
N SER A 153 9.76 -0.77 7.70
CA SER A 153 11.08 -0.55 7.10
C SER A 153 11.52 -1.61 6.07
N ALA A 154 10.74 -2.68 5.89
CA ALA A 154 11.06 -3.71 4.90
C ALA A 154 10.71 -3.26 3.47
N ASP A 155 11.27 -3.95 2.45
CA ASP A 155 10.85 -3.76 1.05
C ASP A 155 9.33 -4.01 0.94
N GLY A 156 8.64 -3.16 0.18
CA GLY A 156 7.18 -3.11 0.12
C GLY A 156 6.48 -2.36 1.27
N GLY A 157 7.21 -1.89 2.29
CA GLY A 157 6.71 -0.94 3.29
C GLY A 157 5.41 -1.37 3.98
N VAL A 158 4.44 -0.46 4.04
CA VAL A 158 3.13 -0.70 4.69
C VAL A 158 2.39 -1.91 4.09
N THR A 159 2.57 -2.19 2.80
CA THR A 159 1.97 -3.36 2.13
C THR A 159 2.50 -4.66 2.71
N THR A 160 3.81 -4.76 2.92
CA THR A 160 4.43 -5.94 3.55
C THR A 160 3.95 -6.11 4.99
N LYS A 161 3.82 -5.01 5.74
CA LYS A 161 3.25 -5.03 7.10
C LYS A 161 1.82 -5.55 7.14
N LEU A 162 0.98 -5.08 6.22
CA LEU A 162 -0.40 -5.54 6.09
C LEU A 162 -0.49 -7.02 5.72
N ARG A 163 0.33 -7.46 4.76
CA ARG A 163 0.40 -8.88 4.37
C ARG A 163 0.80 -9.78 5.53
N LEU A 164 1.77 -9.36 6.35
CA LEU A 164 2.18 -10.10 7.55
C LEU A 164 1.07 -10.17 8.61
N LEU A 165 0.35 -9.06 8.83
CA LEU A 165 -0.82 -9.05 9.73
C LEU A 165 -1.94 -9.95 9.22
N GLU A 166 -2.16 -10.00 7.90
CA GLU A 166 -3.15 -10.86 7.27
C GLU A 166 -2.81 -12.35 7.39
N ILE A 167 -1.55 -12.72 7.14
CA ILE A 167 -1.04 -14.09 7.34
C ILE A 167 -1.32 -14.57 8.78
N GLU A 168 -1.13 -13.68 9.75
CA GLU A 168 -1.35 -13.96 11.17
C GLU A 168 -2.81 -13.77 11.61
N ARG A 169 -3.71 -13.35 10.70
CA ARG A 169 -5.13 -13.03 10.98
C ARG A 169 -5.28 -12.02 12.13
N ALA A 170 -4.38 -11.04 12.18
CA ALA A 170 -4.28 -10.11 13.29
C ALA A 170 -5.39 -9.07 13.34
N ARG A 171 -5.92 -8.83 14.55
CA ARG A 171 -6.99 -7.84 14.80
C ARG A 171 -6.42 -6.57 15.42
N PRO A 172 -6.90 -5.36 15.04
CA PRO A 172 -6.52 -4.12 15.70
C PRO A 172 -7.02 -4.12 17.16
N ALA A 173 -6.16 -3.74 18.11
CA ALA A 173 -6.57 -3.56 19.49
C ALA A 173 -7.65 -2.46 19.60
N GLY A 174 -8.84 -2.81 20.12
CA GLY A 174 -9.92 -1.86 20.43
C GLY A 174 -11.16 -1.85 19.52
N ALA A 175 -11.37 -2.82 18.63
CA ALA A 175 -12.64 -2.92 17.88
C ALA A 175 -13.80 -3.31 18.82
N PRO A 176 -14.96 -2.60 18.81
CA PRO A 176 -16.10 -2.93 19.66
C PRO A 176 -16.73 -4.27 19.27
N ARG A 177 -17.29 -4.97 20.25
CA ARG A 177 -18.22 -6.09 20.02
C ARG A 177 -19.53 -5.50 19.47
N ALA A 178 -20.12 -6.20 18.50
CA ALA A 178 -21.33 -5.75 17.83
C ALA A 178 -22.55 -6.08 18.70
N ASP A 179 -23.10 -5.03 19.31
CA ASP A 179 -24.33 -5.03 20.09
C ASP A 179 -25.14 -3.81 19.58
N GLY A 180 -26.39 -4.02 19.18
CA GLY A 180 -27.14 -3.13 18.30
C GLY A 180 -27.67 -1.83 18.92
N GLY A 181 -28.03 -0.89 18.05
CA GLY A 181 -28.70 0.36 18.45
C GLY A 181 -28.70 1.40 17.34
N ALA A 182 -29.88 1.86 16.93
CA ALA A 182 -30.14 2.64 15.73
C ALA A 182 -29.80 4.16 15.84
N ALA A 183 -29.72 4.74 14.64
CA ALA A 183 -30.07 6.12 14.25
C ALA A 183 -29.13 7.30 14.62
N GLY A 184 -28.64 7.95 13.57
CA GLY A 184 -28.07 9.30 13.59
C GLY A 184 -27.22 9.60 12.35
N ALA A 185 -27.79 10.28 11.35
CA ALA A 185 -26.96 11.13 10.47
C ALA A 185 -26.53 12.38 11.29
N PRO A 186 -25.51 13.18 10.95
CA PRO A 186 -24.58 13.15 9.79
C PRO A 186 -23.08 13.29 10.20
N ARG A 187 -22.13 13.22 9.25
CA ARG A 187 -20.95 14.12 9.17
C ARG A 187 -20.09 13.88 7.93
N ALA A 188 -19.69 15.00 7.32
CA ALA A 188 -18.67 15.09 6.30
C ALA A 188 -17.31 15.26 6.99
N ASP A 189 -16.46 14.25 6.86
CA ASP A 189 -15.06 14.27 7.21
C ASP A 189 -14.37 13.19 6.37
N GLY A 190 -13.22 13.52 5.77
CA GLY A 190 -12.46 12.68 4.83
C GLY A 190 -11.87 11.40 5.46
N GLY A 191 -12.76 10.56 5.98
CA GLY A 191 -12.51 9.42 6.84
C GLY A 191 -12.29 8.10 6.11
N GLY A 192 -11.91 8.07 4.83
CA GLY A 192 -11.48 6.85 4.13
C GLY A 192 -12.48 5.69 4.09
N ALA A 193 -13.76 5.96 4.36
CA ALA A 193 -14.87 5.07 4.07
C ALA A 193 -15.57 5.59 2.80
N PHE A 194 -16.10 4.69 1.99
CA PHE A 194 -16.95 5.07 0.86
C PHE A 194 -18.18 5.82 1.37
N GLY A 195 -18.65 6.80 0.60
CA GLY A 195 -19.93 7.49 0.86
C GLY A 195 -21.18 6.62 0.62
N PHE A 196 -20.99 5.31 0.45
CA PHE A 196 -22.02 4.31 0.22
C PHE A 196 -21.68 3.02 0.96
N ASP A 197 -22.68 2.19 1.25
CA ASP A 197 -22.49 0.85 1.83
C ASP A 197 -22.02 -0.13 0.73
N PRO A 198 -20.79 -0.66 0.82
CA PRO A 198 -20.28 -1.60 -0.18
C PRO A 198 -21.03 -2.92 -0.21
N ALA A 199 -21.58 -3.41 0.91
CA ALA A 199 -22.33 -4.65 0.95
C ALA A 199 -23.64 -4.51 0.17
N ALA A 200 -24.39 -3.45 0.43
CA ALA A 200 -25.60 -3.12 -0.34
C ALA A 200 -25.31 -2.91 -1.83
N ALA A 201 -24.17 -2.30 -2.17
CA ALA A 201 -23.75 -2.12 -3.55
C ALA A 201 -23.48 -3.47 -4.26
N VAL A 202 -22.78 -4.39 -3.59
CA VAL A 202 -22.53 -5.75 -4.09
C VAL A 202 -23.84 -6.50 -4.34
N GLU A 203 -24.77 -6.49 -3.38
CA GLU A 203 -26.06 -7.16 -3.53
C GLU A 203 -26.90 -6.59 -4.68
N ARG A 204 -26.91 -5.26 -4.85
CA ARG A 204 -27.57 -4.64 -6.00
C ARG A 204 -26.96 -5.09 -7.33
N LEU A 205 -25.64 -5.16 -7.42
CA LEU A 205 -24.95 -5.61 -8.64
C LEU A 205 -25.21 -7.08 -8.95
N ARG A 206 -25.27 -7.94 -7.92
CA ARG A 206 -25.65 -9.35 -8.06
C ARG A 206 -27.04 -9.48 -8.65
N ALA A 207 -27.99 -8.69 -8.16
CA ALA A 207 -29.37 -8.69 -8.64
C ALA A 207 -29.54 -8.10 -10.05
N SER A 208 -28.74 -7.09 -10.42
CA SER A 208 -28.92 -6.37 -11.70
C SER A 208 -28.26 -7.05 -12.91
N ASP A 209 -27.28 -7.92 -12.68
CA ASP A 209 -26.56 -8.61 -13.75
C ASP A 209 -26.03 -9.99 -13.33
N ALA A 210 -26.70 -11.06 -13.75
CA ALA A 210 -26.33 -12.42 -13.39
C ALA A 210 -24.90 -12.83 -13.79
N ALA A 211 -24.34 -12.27 -14.86
CA ALA A 211 -22.96 -12.56 -15.25
C ALA A 211 -21.96 -11.87 -14.32
N LEU A 212 -22.24 -10.63 -13.92
CA LEU A 212 -21.47 -9.94 -12.89
C LEU A 212 -21.63 -10.61 -11.53
N GLY A 213 -22.84 -11.08 -11.17
CA GLY A 213 -23.08 -11.86 -9.95
C GLY A 213 -22.20 -13.10 -9.84
N ARG A 214 -22.09 -13.89 -10.93
CA ARG A 214 -21.16 -15.05 -10.97
C ARG A 214 -19.69 -14.65 -10.82
N LEU A 215 -19.29 -13.48 -11.33
CA LEU A 215 -17.94 -12.97 -11.12
C LEU A 215 -17.73 -12.58 -9.66
N ILE A 216 -18.71 -11.91 -9.04
CA ILE A 216 -18.67 -11.54 -7.63
C ILE A 216 -18.50 -12.79 -6.75
N ASP A 217 -19.25 -13.86 -7.01
CA ASP A 217 -19.10 -15.14 -6.30
C ASP A 217 -17.70 -15.73 -6.40
N ARG A 218 -17.11 -15.69 -7.59
CA ARG A 218 -15.76 -16.23 -7.83
C ARG A 218 -14.65 -15.38 -7.20
N VAL A 219 -14.85 -14.06 -7.15
CA VAL A 219 -13.86 -13.11 -6.61
C VAL A 219 -13.94 -13.03 -5.09
N GLY A 220 -15.15 -13.10 -4.53
CA GLY A 220 -15.39 -12.95 -3.10
C GLY A 220 -15.62 -11.50 -2.65
N PRO A 221 -15.33 -11.19 -1.38
CA PRO A 221 -15.68 -9.90 -0.76
C PRO A 221 -15.09 -8.69 -1.50
N PHE A 222 -15.86 -7.60 -1.54
CA PHE A 222 -15.38 -6.34 -2.10
C PHE A 222 -14.30 -5.74 -1.19
N GLY A 223 -13.10 -5.53 -1.75
CA GLY A 223 -11.90 -5.15 -1.00
C GLY A 223 -11.23 -3.87 -1.49
N MET A 224 -11.93 -2.99 -2.21
CA MET A 224 -11.36 -1.72 -2.66
C MET A 224 -11.09 -0.80 -1.46
N ARG A 225 -9.97 -0.06 -1.50
CA ARG A 225 -9.59 0.90 -0.46
C ARG A 225 -9.38 2.27 -1.07
N LEU A 226 -9.68 3.30 -0.30
CA LEU A 226 -9.42 4.69 -0.68
C LEU A 226 -8.03 5.12 -0.25
N ASP A 227 -7.29 5.71 -1.18
CA ASP A 227 -5.97 6.29 -0.95
C ASP A 227 -6.13 7.72 -0.46
N ARG A 228 -5.75 7.97 0.80
CA ARG A 228 -5.86 9.31 1.38
C ARG A 228 -4.89 10.27 0.70
N THR A 229 -5.34 11.50 0.46
CA THR A 229 -4.52 12.61 -0.01
C THR A 229 -4.79 13.85 0.84
N SER A 230 -3.78 14.70 1.02
CA SER A 230 -3.92 15.98 1.73
C SER A 230 -4.39 17.11 0.81
N SER A 231 -4.22 16.97 -0.51
CA SER A 231 -4.71 17.94 -1.48
C SER A 231 -4.95 17.29 -2.85
N LEU A 232 -5.76 17.95 -3.68
CA LEU A 232 -5.97 17.52 -5.06
C LEU A 232 -4.68 17.63 -5.88
N PHE A 233 -3.92 18.72 -5.70
CA PHE A 233 -2.60 18.90 -6.29
C PHE A 233 -1.67 17.73 -6.01
N LEU A 234 -1.56 17.29 -4.74
CA LEU A 234 -0.65 16.21 -4.38
C LEU A 234 -1.02 14.90 -5.07
N ALA A 235 -2.31 14.56 -5.11
CA ALA A 235 -2.80 13.35 -5.76
C ALA A 235 -2.52 13.35 -7.27
N LEU A 236 -2.74 14.48 -7.92
CA LEU A 236 -2.51 14.64 -9.36
C LEU A 236 -1.01 14.67 -9.70
N ALA A 237 -0.21 15.34 -8.88
CA ALA A 237 1.24 15.35 -9.04
C ALA A 237 1.83 13.95 -8.88
N GLU A 238 1.39 13.20 -7.86
CA GLU A 238 1.76 11.79 -7.68
C GLU A 238 1.37 10.99 -8.94
N SER A 239 0.15 11.13 -9.43
CA SER A 239 -0.30 10.45 -10.65
C SER A 239 0.58 10.75 -11.86
N ILE A 240 0.92 12.02 -12.13
CA ILE A 240 1.81 12.42 -13.23
C ILE A 240 3.19 11.75 -13.08
N VAL A 241 3.72 11.70 -11.86
CA VAL A 241 5.04 11.08 -11.62
C VAL A 241 4.99 9.57 -11.82
N TYR A 242 3.88 8.91 -11.49
CA TYR A 242 3.73 7.46 -11.61
C TYR A 242 3.44 6.95 -13.03
N GLN A 243 2.97 7.79 -13.93
CA GLN A 243 2.72 7.42 -15.33
C GLN A 243 3.94 6.75 -16.00
N GLN A 244 3.69 5.63 -16.69
CA GLN A 244 4.66 4.93 -17.53
C GLN A 244 5.94 4.48 -16.79
N LEU A 245 5.87 4.32 -15.47
CA LEU A 245 6.96 3.84 -14.64
C LEU A 245 6.51 2.65 -13.79
N THR A 246 7.48 1.88 -13.30
CA THR A 246 7.19 0.95 -12.20
C THR A 246 6.92 1.74 -10.93
N GLY A 247 6.04 1.24 -10.05
CA GLY A 247 5.73 1.91 -8.78
C GLY A 247 6.97 2.23 -7.94
N LYS A 248 7.99 1.35 -7.92
CA LYS A 248 9.26 1.59 -7.19
C LYS A 248 10.06 2.75 -7.77
N ALA A 249 10.16 2.85 -9.10
CA ALA A 249 10.86 3.95 -9.76
C ALA A 249 10.13 5.28 -9.54
N ALA A 250 8.81 5.28 -9.71
CA ALA A 250 7.98 6.46 -9.49
C ALA A 250 8.03 6.95 -8.04
N ALA A 251 7.87 6.05 -7.06
CA ALA A 251 7.97 6.37 -5.63
C ALA A 251 9.33 6.98 -5.27
N THR A 252 10.41 6.46 -5.86
CA THR A 252 11.77 6.99 -5.66
C THR A 252 11.91 8.40 -6.21
N ILE A 253 11.44 8.65 -7.44
CA ILE A 253 11.49 9.98 -8.06
C ILE A 253 10.64 10.96 -7.27
N PHE A 254 9.42 10.55 -6.88
CA PHE A 254 8.52 11.41 -6.11
C PHE A 254 9.09 11.75 -4.74
N ALA A 255 9.66 10.77 -4.02
CA ALA A 255 10.32 11.02 -2.73
C ALA A 255 11.50 11.99 -2.86
N ARG A 256 12.32 11.87 -3.92
CA ARG A 256 13.42 12.81 -4.20
C ARG A 256 12.91 14.22 -4.51
N ALA A 257 11.87 14.34 -5.34
CA ALA A 257 11.26 15.63 -5.67
C ALA A 257 10.70 16.31 -4.42
N ARG A 258 10.08 15.55 -3.51
CA ARG A 258 9.62 16.05 -2.21
C ARG A 258 10.76 16.48 -1.29
N ALA A 259 11.88 15.76 -1.33
CA ALA A 259 13.04 16.02 -0.49
C ALA A 259 13.78 17.33 -0.85
N LEU A 260 13.54 17.90 -2.04
CA LEU A 260 14.03 19.24 -2.41
C LEU A 260 13.51 20.35 -1.49
N PHE A 261 12.45 20.08 -0.72
CA PHE A 261 11.82 21.02 0.17
C PHE A 261 12.02 20.56 1.62
N PRO A 262 13.14 20.86 2.30
CA PRO A 262 13.49 20.27 3.60
C PRO A 262 12.57 20.65 4.77
N ARG A 263 11.74 21.70 4.63
CA ARG A 263 10.64 22.01 5.57
C ARG A 263 9.36 21.18 5.29
N ALA A 264 9.38 20.24 4.32
CA ALA A 264 8.21 19.53 3.80
C ALA A 264 7.78 18.28 4.56
N HIS A 265 7.94 18.25 5.88
CA HIS A 265 7.04 17.39 6.67
C HIS A 265 5.57 17.84 6.54
N GLU A 266 5.30 19.01 5.91
CA GLU A 266 3.95 19.54 5.75
C GLU A 266 3.36 19.57 4.33
N SER A 267 4.10 19.53 3.22
CA SER A 267 3.52 19.24 1.87
C SER A 267 4.50 19.42 0.70
N PHE A 268 4.17 18.79 -0.44
CA PHE A 268 4.63 19.14 -1.80
C PHE A 268 3.56 20.04 -2.40
N THR A 269 3.80 21.35 -2.46
CA THR A 269 2.79 22.35 -2.84
C THR A 269 3.02 22.94 -4.23
N PRO A 270 1.99 23.57 -4.84
CA PRO A 270 2.16 24.32 -6.08
C PRO A 270 3.26 25.39 -6.00
N GLU A 271 3.30 26.17 -4.91
CA GLU A 271 4.23 27.29 -4.74
C GLU A 271 5.68 26.81 -4.61
N GLN A 272 5.88 25.70 -3.90
CA GLN A 272 7.20 25.07 -3.78
C GLN A 272 7.68 24.55 -5.14
N LEU A 273 6.81 23.86 -5.87
CA LEU A 273 7.14 23.37 -7.20
C LEU A 273 7.51 24.53 -8.13
N LEU A 274 6.76 25.63 -8.10
CA LEU A 274 6.99 26.79 -8.95
C LEU A 274 8.28 27.54 -8.62
N ARG A 275 8.71 27.54 -7.35
CA ARG A 275 9.99 28.15 -6.93
C ARG A 275 11.22 27.32 -7.27
N ALA A 276 11.12 25.99 -7.28
CA ALA A 276 12.25 25.14 -7.65
C ALA A 276 12.66 25.40 -9.10
N SER A 277 13.95 25.28 -9.41
CA SER A 277 14.46 25.32 -10.77
C SER A 277 14.16 24.03 -11.54
N ASP A 278 14.13 24.13 -12.87
CA ASP A 278 13.98 22.94 -13.72
C ASP A 278 15.14 21.95 -13.52
N GLU A 279 16.36 22.44 -13.26
CA GLU A 279 17.54 21.62 -13.02
C GLU A 279 17.40 20.76 -11.75
N GLU A 280 16.94 21.35 -10.64
CA GLU A 280 16.73 20.62 -9.38
C GLU A 280 15.66 19.52 -9.54
N LEU A 281 14.54 19.85 -10.19
CA LEU A 281 13.45 18.90 -10.44
C LEU A 281 13.88 17.77 -11.39
N ARG A 282 14.73 18.09 -12.39
CA ARG A 282 15.34 17.11 -13.29
C ARG A 282 16.33 16.21 -12.55
N ALA A 283 17.15 16.76 -11.64
CA ALA A 283 18.09 16.01 -10.81
C ALA A 283 17.38 15.02 -9.87
N ALA A 284 16.15 15.34 -9.44
CA ALA A 284 15.29 14.41 -8.70
C ALA A 284 14.77 13.22 -9.54
N GLY A 285 14.93 13.27 -10.86
CA GLY A 285 14.59 12.19 -11.80
C GLY A 285 13.32 12.42 -12.62
N LEU A 286 12.72 13.62 -12.57
CA LEU A 286 11.56 13.96 -13.39
C LEU A 286 11.97 14.10 -14.87
N SER A 287 11.21 13.50 -15.79
CA SER A 287 11.42 13.74 -17.23
C SER A 287 10.98 15.15 -17.62
N ARG A 288 11.44 15.67 -18.77
CA ARG A 288 11.01 16.97 -19.29
C ARG A 288 9.49 17.05 -19.47
N ALA A 289 8.87 15.98 -19.98
CA ALA A 289 7.42 15.92 -20.17
C ALA A 289 6.67 15.99 -18.82
N LYS A 290 7.10 15.22 -17.82
CA LYS A 290 6.51 15.24 -16.47
C LYS A 290 6.69 16.58 -15.78
N LEU A 291 7.84 17.20 -15.96
CA LEU A 291 8.11 18.54 -15.45
C LEU A 291 7.14 19.57 -16.05
N LEU A 292 6.95 19.57 -17.37
CA LEU A 292 5.98 20.46 -18.03
C LEU A 292 4.56 20.26 -17.50
N SER A 293 4.13 19.00 -17.30
CA SER A 293 2.84 18.66 -16.70
C SER A 293 2.70 19.14 -15.25
N LEU A 294 3.73 18.94 -14.42
CA LEU A 294 3.73 19.37 -13.03
C LEU A 294 3.71 20.90 -12.92
N ARG A 295 4.46 21.62 -13.76
CA ARG A 295 4.45 23.09 -13.84
C ARG A 295 3.07 23.61 -14.22
N ASP A 296 2.44 22.98 -15.21
CA ASP A 296 1.09 23.33 -15.62
C ASP A 296 0.08 23.12 -14.49
N LEU A 297 0.11 21.94 -13.87
CA LEU A 297 -0.71 21.61 -12.70
C LEU A 297 -0.53 22.64 -11.58
N ALA A 298 0.71 23.01 -11.27
CA ALA A 298 0.98 23.97 -10.19
C ALA A 298 0.46 25.37 -10.49
N ARG A 299 0.65 25.89 -11.71
CA ARG A 299 0.11 27.20 -12.10
C ARG A 299 -1.41 27.23 -12.00
N ARG A 300 -2.09 26.28 -12.65
CA ARG A 300 -3.56 26.20 -12.62
C ARG A 300 -4.13 26.03 -11.20
N THR A 301 -3.39 25.35 -10.31
CA THR A 301 -3.76 25.26 -8.89
C THR A 301 -3.58 26.60 -8.19
N GLN A 302 -2.46 27.30 -8.41
CA GLN A 302 -2.17 28.59 -7.79
C GLN A 302 -3.13 29.70 -8.29
N ASP A 303 -3.53 29.63 -9.55
CA ASP A 303 -4.45 30.57 -10.20
C ASP A 303 -5.93 30.30 -9.84
N GLY A 304 -6.21 29.24 -9.08
CA GLY A 304 -7.57 28.87 -8.65
C GLY A 304 -8.45 28.26 -9.74
N GLU A 305 -7.86 27.87 -10.89
CA GLU A 305 -8.59 27.19 -11.98
C GLU A 305 -9.01 25.76 -11.60
N LEU A 306 -8.23 25.13 -10.72
CA LEU A 306 -8.54 23.80 -10.20
C LEU A 306 -9.22 23.88 -8.83
N PRO A 307 -10.27 23.07 -8.60
CA PRO A 307 -10.94 23.03 -7.31
C PRO A 307 -10.02 22.47 -6.21
N THR A 308 -10.24 22.92 -4.98
CA THR A 308 -9.65 22.33 -3.78
C THR A 308 -10.26 20.94 -3.51
N LEU A 309 -9.60 20.15 -2.65
CA LEU A 309 -10.11 18.84 -2.25
C LEU A 309 -11.49 18.92 -1.55
N ALA A 310 -11.77 20.02 -0.85
CA ALA A 310 -13.07 20.25 -0.21
C ALA A 310 -14.16 20.55 -1.26
N GLU A 311 -13.86 21.40 -2.24
CA GLU A 311 -14.81 21.79 -3.29
C GLU A 311 -15.18 20.61 -4.19
N VAL A 312 -14.22 19.74 -4.54
CA VAL A 312 -14.51 18.57 -5.41
C VAL A 312 -15.52 17.61 -4.81
N HIS A 313 -15.74 17.59 -3.50
CA HIS A 313 -16.75 16.72 -2.89
C HIS A 313 -18.19 17.11 -3.28
N GLY A 314 -18.44 18.41 -3.47
CA GLY A 314 -19.76 18.94 -3.88
C GLY A 314 -19.96 19.01 -5.39
N MET A 315 -18.95 18.66 -6.19
CA MET A 315 -19.01 18.74 -7.65
C MET A 315 -19.50 17.44 -8.30
N GLU A 316 -20.14 17.56 -9.45
CA GLU A 316 -20.48 16.45 -10.34
C GLU A 316 -19.22 15.83 -10.98
N ASP A 317 -19.24 14.52 -11.18
CA ASP A 317 -18.09 13.74 -11.67
C ASP A 317 -17.60 14.24 -13.04
N GLU A 318 -18.50 14.48 -13.99
CA GLU A 318 -18.19 15.03 -15.31
C GLU A 318 -17.55 16.42 -15.25
N ALA A 319 -18.00 17.30 -14.35
CA ALA A 319 -17.42 18.63 -14.18
C ALA A 319 -16.00 18.56 -13.60
N ILE A 320 -15.75 17.62 -12.68
CA ILE A 320 -14.40 17.35 -12.18
C ILE A 320 -13.51 16.86 -13.33
N VAL A 321 -13.96 15.87 -14.11
CA VAL A 321 -13.20 15.33 -15.24
C VAL A 321 -12.86 16.43 -16.25
N GLU A 322 -13.83 17.25 -16.64
CA GLU A 322 -13.61 18.35 -17.59
C GLU A 322 -12.50 19.29 -17.12
N ARG A 323 -12.56 19.77 -15.87
CA ARG A 323 -11.52 20.65 -15.30
C ARG A 323 -10.15 19.96 -15.23
N LEU A 324 -10.10 18.72 -14.74
CA LEU A 324 -8.84 17.99 -14.58
C LEU A 324 -8.16 17.70 -15.93
N THR A 325 -8.94 17.45 -16.98
CA THR A 325 -8.40 17.17 -18.33
C THR A 325 -7.82 18.38 -19.05
N GLN A 326 -8.03 19.60 -18.54
CA GLN A 326 -7.35 20.80 -19.04
C GLN A 326 -5.87 20.83 -18.65
N VAL A 327 -5.48 20.06 -17.63
CA VAL A 327 -4.10 20.00 -17.16
C VAL A 327 -3.28 19.13 -18.10
N ARG A 328 -2.14 19.65 -18.55
CA ARG A 328 -1.23 18.91 -19.42
C ARG A 328 -0.86 17.55 -18.83
N GLY A 329 -1.09 16.47 -19.59
CA GLY A 329 -0.73 15.11 -19.20
C GLY A 329 -1.72 14.44 -18.24
N ILE A 330 -2.85 15.06 -17.95
CA ILE A 330 -3.97 14.44 -17.25
C ILE A 330 -5.07 14.14 -18.27
N GLY A 331 -5.29 12.86 -18.54
CA GLY A 331 -6.41 12.40 -19.38
C GLY A 331 -7.63 12.00 -18.55
N ARG A 332 -8.75 11.73 -19.23
CA ARG A 332 -10.00 11.29 -18.60
C ARG A 332 -9.81 10.10 -17.67
N TRP A 333 -9.07 9.09 -18.13
CA TRP A 333 -8.74 7.91 -17.31
C TRP A 333 -8.08 8.28 -15.98
N THR A 334 -7.14 9.24 -15.98
CA THR A 334 -6.48 9.69 -14.73
C THR A 334 -7.47 10.37 -13.78
N ALA A 335 -8.37 11.21 -14.31
CA ALA A 335 -9.42 11.83 -13.53
C ALA A 335 -10.37 10.77 -12.94
N GLU A 336 -10.80 9.79 -13.72
CA GLU A 336 -11.65 8.69 -13.28
C GLU A 336 -10.98 7.83 -12.18
N MET A 337 -9.68 7.55 -12.28
CA MET A 337 -8.93 6.89 -11.20
C MET A 337 -8.95 7.72 -9.92
N LEU A 338 -8.80 9.05 -10.02
CA LEU A 338 -8.90 9.94 -8.87
C LEU A 338 -10.29 9.91 -8.25
N LEU A 339 -11.35 9.97 -9.07
CA LEU A 339 -12.73 9.86 -8.59
C LEU A 339 -12.95 8.56 -7.80
N MET A 340 -12.45 7.43 -8.32
CA MET A 340 -12.64 6.11 -7.70
C MET A 340 -11.80 5.91 -6.43
N PHE A 341 -10.49 6.17 -6.51
CA PHE A 341 -9.55 5.76 -5.45
C PHE A 341 -9.24 6.86 -4.44
N ARG A 342 -9.40 8.13 -4.80
CA ARG A 342 -9.17 9.26 -3.87
C ARG A 342 -10.48 9.81 -3.31
N LEU A 343 -11.49 9.99 -4.17
CA LEU A 343 -12.77 10.59 -3.77
C LEU A 343 -13.84 9.55 -3.41
N GLY A 344 -13.65 8.28 -3.76
CA GLY A 344 -14.60 7.21 -3.47
C GLY A 344 -15.94 7.35 -4.16
N ARG A 345 -15.97 7.97 -5.35
CA ARG A 345 -17.18 8.13 -6.16
C ARG A 345 -17.76 6.76 -6.53
N PRO A 346 -19.06 6.51 -6.30
CA PRO A 346 -19.66 5.19 -6.45
C PRO A 346 -19.92 4.79 -7.91
N ASP A 347 -20.07 5.75 -8.82
CA ASP A 347 -20.68 5.53 -10.13
C ASP A 347 -19.75 5.79 -11.32
N VAL A 348 -18.49 5.39 -11.22
CA VAL A 348 -17.49 5.58 -12.30
C VAL A 348 -17.27 4.27 -13.07
N LEU A 349 -17.34 4.33 -14.40
CA LEU A 349 -16.98 3.23 -15.30
C LEU A 349 -15.92 3.72 -16.30
N PRO A 350 -14.64 3.42 -16.09
CA PRO A 350 -13.55 3.79 -17.00
C PRO A 350 -13.61 2.96 -18.30
N VAL A 351 -14.43 3.38 -19.27
CA VAL A 351 -14.70 2.61 -20.49
C VAL A 351 -13.48 2.43 -21.41
N ASP A 352 -12.48 3.31 -21.26
CA ASP A 352 -11.21 3.26 -21.98
C ASP A 352 -10.15 2.41 -21.30
N ASP A 353 -10.37 2.01 -20.04
CA ASP A 353 -9.41 1.23 -19.29
C ASP A 353 -9.29 -0.19 -19.89
N TYR A 354 -8.07 -0.55 -20.30
CA TYR A 354 -7.80 -1.86 -20.87
C TYR A 354 -8.18 -3.00 -19.91
N GLY A 355 -7.93 -2.83 -18.61
CA GLY A 355 -8.28 -3.79 -17.58
C GLY A 355 -9.79 -4.00 -17.45
N ILE A 356 -10.58 -2.93 -17.52
CA ILE A 356 -12.05 -2.98 -17.55
C ILE A 356 -12.53 -3.69 -18.81
N ARG A 357 -12.03 -3.30 -19.99
CA ARG A 357 -12.40 -3.93 -21.27
C ARG A 357 -12.06 -5.43 -21.26
N LYS A 358 -10.87 -5.79 -20.79
CA LYS A 358 -10.42 -7.19 -20.70
C LYS A 358 -11.22 -7.97 -19.65
N GLY A 359 -11.45 -7.38 -18.48
CA GLY A 359 -12.25 -7.94 -17.40
C GLY A 359 -13.67 -8.21 -17.84
N PHE A 360 -14.26 -7.29 -18.60
CA PHE A 360 -15.56 -7.47 -19.23
C PHE A 360 -15.56 -8.64 -20.21
N ALA A 361 -14.59 -8.68 -21.13
CA ALA A 361 -14.51 -9.80 -22.06
C ALA A 361 -14.42 -11.17 -21.35
N ILE A 362 -13.69 -11.24 -20.24
CA ILE A 362 -13.61 -12.45 -19.39
C ILE A 362 -14.94 -12.75 -18.70
N ALA A 363 -15.52 -11.76 -18.00
CA ALA A 363 -16.74 -11.92 -17.22
C ALA A 363 -17.95 -12.32 -18.07
N PHE A 364 -18.02 -11.77 -19.28
CA PHE A 364 -19.12 -11.96 -20.22
C PHE A 364 -18.79 -12.93 -21.36
N LYS A 365 -17.65 -13.65 -21.28
CA LYS A 365 -17.21 -14.67 -22.24
C LYS A 365 -17.16 -14.18 -23.69
N GLN A 366 -16.72 -12.94 -23.90
CA GLN A 366 -16.55 -12.38 -25.24
C GLN A 366 -15.17 -12.76 -25.81
N ARG A 367 -15.13 -13.10 -27.10
CA ARG A 367 -13.89 -13.41 -27.82
C ARG A 367 -13.05 -12.17 -28.08
N GLU A 368 -13.71 -11.04 -28.35
CA GLU A 368 -13.08 -9.76 -28.67
C GLU A 368 -13.21 -8.78 -27.50
N LEU A 369 -12.36 -7.75 -27.48
CA LEU A 369 -12.46 -6.68 -26.50
C LEU A 369 -13.68 -5.80 -26.83
N PRO A 370 -14.59 -5.54 -25.87
CA PRO A 370 -15.76 -4.73 -26.11
C PRO A 370 -15.38 -3.30 -26.52
N GLY A 371 -16.23 -2.69 -27.35
CA GLY A 371 -16.17 -1.25 -27.63
C GLY A 371 -16.80 -0.41 -26.51
N ARG A 372 -16.60 0.91 -26.55
CA ARG A 372 -17.17 1.85 -25.56
C ARG A 372 -18.69 1.68 -25.42
N LYS A 373 -19.41 1.66 -26.55
CA LYS A 373 -20.88 1.55 -26.57
C LYS A 373 -21.40 0.28 -25.90
N ASP A 374 -20.64 -0.82 -25.94
CA ASP A 374 -21.04 -2.07 -25.29
C ASP A 374 -20.90 -1.99 -23.78
N LEU A 375 -19.80 -1.40 -23.31
CA LEU A 375 -19.54 -1.15 -21.90
C LEU A 375 -20.55 -0.17 -21.31
N GLU A 376 -20.86 0.91 -22.02
CA GLU A 376 -21.85 1.90 -21.58
C GLU A 376 -23.25 1.28 -21.47
N ARG A 377 -23.69 0.57 -22.52
CA ARG A 377 -25.02 -0.06 -22.57
C ARG A 377 -25.22 -1.06 -21.43
N ARG A 378 -24.23 -1.92 -21.18
CA ARG A 378 -24.31 -2.89 -20.08
C ARG A 378 -24.12 -2.21 -18.73
N GLY A 379 -23.17 -1.29 -18.64
CA GLY A 379 -22.82 -0.54 -17.44
C GLY A 379 -23.96 0.29 -16.87
N ALA A 380 -24.93 0.70 -17.70
CA ALA A 380 -26.17 1.32 -17.25
C ALA A 380 -26.92 0.50 -16.18
N ARG A 381 -26.84 -0.84 -16.24
CA ARG A 381 -27.44 -1.75 -15.24
C ARG A 381 -26.74 -1.74 -13.89
N TRP A 382 -25.52 -1.26 -13.83
CA TRP A 382 -24.69 -1.27 -12.62
C TRP A 382 -24.78 0.04 -11.84
N ARG A 383 -25.51 1.03 -12.36
CA ARG A 383 -25.76 2.29 -11.64
C ARG A 383 -26.56 2.01 -10.35
N PRO A 384 -26.28 2.73 -9.25
CA PRO A 384 -25.30 3.81 -9.11
C PRO A 384 -23.91 3.32 -8.63
N TYR A 385 -23.55 2.05 -8.82
CA TYR A 385 -22.35 1.42 -8.25
C TYR A 385 -21.38 0.91 -9.32
N ARG A 386 -21.24 1.64 -10.42
CA ARG A 386 -20.30 1.29 -11.50
C ARG A 386 -18.85 1.18 -11.04
N THR A 387 -18.45 1.90 -9.98
CA THR A 387 -17.11 1.77 -9.38
C THR A 387 -16.89 0.39 -8.78
N VAL A 388 -17.90 -0.16 -8.10
CA VAL A 388 -17.84 -1.50 -7.51
C VAL A 388 -17.78 -2.56 -8.61
N ALA A 389 -18.60 -2.41 -9.66
CA ALA A 389 -18.54 -3.29 -10.83
C ALA A 389 -17.16 -3.25 -11.50
N SER A 390 -16.60 -2.06 -11.68
CA SER A 390 -15.26 -1.85 -12.24
C SER A 390 -14.18 -2.58 -11.44
N TRP A 391 -14.26 -2.55 -10.11
CA TRP A 391 -13.36 -3.31 -9.24
C TRP A 391 -13.42 -4.82 -9.50
N TYR A 392 -14.62 -5.39 -9.61
CA TYR A 392 -14.79 -6.81 -9.92
C TYR A 392 -14.26 -7.17 -11.32
N LEU A 393 -14.46 -6.30 -12.31
CA LEU A 393 -13.93 -6.50 -13.66
C LEU A 393 -12.39 -6.58 -13.65
N TRP A 394 -11.71 -5.73 -12.89
CA TRP A 394 -10.25 -5.88 -12.71
C TRP A 394 -9.88 -7.21 -12.05
N ARG A 395 -10.65 -7.68 -11.05
CA ARG A 395 -10.42 -9.00 -10.43
C ARG A 395 -10.63 -10.16 -11.40
N ALA A 396 -11.49 -10.02 -12.41
CA ALA A 396 -11.61 -11.03 -13.46
C ALA A 396 -10.30 -11.24 -14.23
N VAL A 397 -9.54 -10.17 -14.44
CA VAL A 397 -8.22 -10.23 -15.09
C VAL A 397 -7.21 -10.95 -14.20
N ASP A 398 -7.19 -10.66 -12.90
CA ASP A 398 -6.30 -11.30 -11.93
C ASP A 398 -6.59 -12.82 -11.86
N LEU A 399 -7.86 -13.19 -11.70
CA LEU A 399 -8.28 -14.61 -11.70
C LEU A 399 -7.89 -15.34 -12.98
N ALA A 400 -7.97 -14.69 -14.15
CA ALA A 400 -7.58 -15.29 -15.42
C ALA A 400 -6.07 -15.48 -15.59
N ARG A 401 -5.26 -14.74 -14.82
CA ARG A 401 -3.79 -14.87 -14.80
C ARG A 401 -3.31 -15.91 -13.78
N GLY A 402 -4.20 -16.44 -12.94
CA GLY A 402 -3.83 -17.30 -11.80
C GLY A 402 -3.30 -16.51 -10.61
N ASP A 403 -3.41 -15.18 -10.63
CA ASP A 403 -3.10 -14.31 -9.51
C ASP A 403 -4.34 -14.24 -8.60
N GLY A 404 -4.18 -14.44 -7.29
CA GLY A 404 -5.25 -14.16 -6.32
C GLY A 404 -5.72 -12.69 -6.42
N PRO A 405 -6.90 -12.34 -5.86
CA PRO A 405 -7.46 -10.99 -5.99
C PRO A 405 -6.46 -9.93 -5.47
N ARG A 406 -5.82 -9.23 -6.39
CA ARG A 406 -4.87 -8.15 -6.09
C ARG A 406 -5.67 -6.85 -5.97
N ALA A 407 -5.35 -5.92 -5.09
CA ALA A 407 -5.90 -4.56 -5.28
C ALA A 407 -5.39 -4.02 -6.64
N PRO A 408 -6.17 -3.27 -7.43
CA PRO A 408 -5.59 -2.57 -8.55
C PRO A 408 -4.55 -1.62 -7.94
N ALA A 409 -3.29 -1.80 -8.31
CA ALA A 409 -2.30 -0.81 -7.97
C ALA A 409 -2.74 0.52 -8.60
N ALA A 410 -2.57 1.63 -7.89
CA ALA A 410 -2.50 2.96 -8.50
C ALA A 410 -1.24 3.11 -9.39
N ASP A 411 -0.74 2.00 -9.94
CA ASP A 411 0.35 1.98 -10.91
C ASP A 411 -0.21 2.55 -12.22
N GLY A 412 0.14 3.81 -12.44
CA GLY A 412 -0.21 4.55 -13.64
C GLY A 412 0.27 3.84 -14.91
N ALA A 413 -0.65 3.78 -15.87
CA ALA A 413 -0.50 3.46 -17.28
C ALA A 413 -0.45 1.95 -17.65
N PRO A 414 -1.34 1.48 -18.55
CA PRO A 414 -1.03 0.34 -19.37
C PRO A 414 0.20 0.66 -20.23
N ARG A 415 1.04 -0.36 -20.45
CA ARG A 415 2.08 -0.33 -21.46
C ARG A 415 1.38 -0.20 -22.81
N ASP A 416 1.45 0.96 -23.45
CA ASP A 416 1.25 1.05 -24.89
C ASP A 416 2.28 0.12 -25.54
N ARG A 417 1.81 -1.01 -26.07
CA ARG A 417 2.50 -1.67 -27.17
C ARG A 417 1.88 -1.08 -28.43
N ALA A 418 2.77 -0.61 -29.30
CA ALA A 418 2.57 -0.01 -30.61
C ALA A 418 1.25 -0.35 -31.33
#